data_AF-F0EZY5-F1
#
_entry.id   AF-F0EZY5-F1
#
_cell.length_a   1.000
_cell.length_b   1.000
_cell.length_c   1.000
_cell.angle_alpha   90.00
_cell.angle_beta   90.00
_cell.angle_gamma   90.00
#
_symmetry.space_group_name_H-M   'P 1'
#
loop_
_entity.id
_entity.type
_entity.pdbx_description
1 polymer ?
#
loop_
_entity_poly.entity_id
_entity_poly.type
_entity_poly.pdbx_seq_one_letter_code
_entity_poly.pdbx_strand_id
1 'polypeptide(L)'
;MKKTLLFVFALCCSAAPSYALDVADPSEIFIREADKNHDNKVSLREFLAIGRVPEGLAVSFPITRESFRRLDTDRNGYLNKRDQMEGIRYSAKAQCHIENWGDAKRQDACPK
;
A
#
# COMPACT_ATOMS: atom_id res chain seq x y z
N MET A 1 25.07 11.22 -62.57
CA MET A 1 25.21 9.87 -61.98
C MET A 1 24.97 9.96 -60.47
N LYS A 2 24.05 9.13 -59.94
CA LYS A 2 23.97 8.50 -58.59
C LYS A 2 24.51 9.33 -57.38
N LYS A 3 23.78 9.55 -56.28
CA LYS A 3 23.14 8.53 -55.43
C LYS A 3 22.07 9.15 -54.50
N THR A 4 20.95 8.44 -54.43
CA THR A 4 19.89 8.45 -53.40
C THR A 4 20.40 7.86 -52.06
N LEU A 5 19.59 7.99 -50.99
CA LEU A 5 19.62 7.32 -49.66
C LEU A 5 20.50 8.02 -48.59
N LEU A 6 20.14 8.17 -47.30
CA LEU A 6 19.12 7.56 -46.41
C LEU A 6 18.97 8.46 -45.14
N PHE A 7 17.78 8.41 -44.51
CA PHE A 7 17.44 8.35 -43.06
C PHE A 7 18.46 8.91 -42.03
N VAL A 8 18.06 9.63 -40.98
CA VAL A 8 17.48 9.02 -39.76
C VAL A 8 16.57 10.03 -39.01
N PHE A 9 15.29 9.67 -38.88
CA PHE A 9 14.36 10.22 -37.89
C PHE A 9 14.67 9.55 -36.55
N ALA A 10 15.63 10.07 -35.78
CA ALA A 10 15.93 9.59 -34.43
C ALA A 10 15.20 10.46 -33.40
N LEU A 11 13.86 10.40 -33.44
CA LEU A 11 13.08 10.71 -32.25
C LEU A 11 13.28 9.53 -31.30
N CYS A 12 14.38 9.54 -30.54
CA CYS A 12 14.59 8.60 -29.46
C CYS A 12 13.45 8.79 -28.45
N CYS A 13 12.43 7.94 -28.55
CA CYS A 13 11.52 7.63 -27.45
C CYS A 13 12.33 7.02 -26.31
N SER A 14 13.01 7.84 -25.52
CA SER A 14 13.51 7.47 -24.19
C SER A 14 12.54 7.99 -23.13
N ALA A 15 11.26 7.69 -23.28
CA ALA A 15 10.37 7.63 -22.14
C ALA A 15 10.34 6.17 -21.73
N ALA A 16 11.36 5.72 -20.98
CA ALA A 16 11.14 4.58 -20.12
C ALA A 16 9.92 4.96 -19.26
N PRO A 17 8.82 4.19 -19.27
CA PRO A 17 7.74 4.49 -18.37
C PRO A 17 8.28 4.19 -16.97
N SER A 18 8.72 5.23 -16.27
CA SER A 18 9.04 5.18 -14.86
C SER A 18 7.73 5.01 -14.10
N TYR A 19 7.14 3.81 -14.21
CA TYR A 19 6.27 3.31 -13.16
C TYR A 19 7.21 3.00 -11.99
N ALA A 20 7.59 4.03 -11.25
CA ALA A 20 7.95 3.82 -9.86
C ALA A 20 6.67 3.22 -9.25
N LEU A 21 6.68 1.90 -9.04
CA LEU A 21 5.70 1.24 -8.20
C LEU A 21 5.86 1.87 -6.82
N ASP A 22 5.07 2.90 -6.53
CA ASP A 22 4.99 3.43 -5.18
C ASP A 22 4.51 2.31 -4.27
N VAL A 23 5.21 2.15 -3.15
CA VAL A 23 4.78 1.26 -2.07
C VAL A 23 3.41 1.71 -1.61
N ALA A 24 2.45 0.77 -1.61
CA ALA A 24 1.07 1.07 -1.26
C ALA A 24 0.98 1.70 0.15
N ASP A 25 -0.01 2.55 0.41
CA ASP A 25 -0.18 3.07 1.77
C ASP A 25 -0.62 1.94 2.73
N PRO A 26 -0.06 1.84 3.95
CA PRO A 26 -0.47 0.82 4.94
C PRO A 26 -1.98 0.78 5.19
N SER A 27 -2.65 1.93 5.15
CA SER A 27 -4.09 2.05 5.37
C SER A 27 -4.87 1.48 4.19
N GLU A 28 -4.39 1.68 2.97
CA GLU A 28 -4.99 1.08 1.77
C GLU A 28 -4.86 -0.44 1.77
N ILE A 29 -3.72 -0.97 2.22
CA ILE A 29 -3.53 -2.42 2.41
C ILE A 29 -4.52 -2.93 3.46
N PHE A 30 -4.63 -2.23 4.60
CA PHE A 30 -5.55 -2.61 5.67
C PHE A 30 -7.01 -2.64 5.21
N ILE A 31 -7.47 -1.60 4.50
CA ILE A 31 -8.83 -1.53 3.94
C ILE A 31 -9.06 -2.69 2.99
N ARG A 32 -8.14 -2.91 2.05
CA ARG A 32 -8.26 -3.96 1.02
C ARG A 32 -8.39 -5.36 1.62
N GLU A 33 -7.63 -5.65 2.68
CA GLU A 33 -7.63 -6.96 3.33
C GLU A 33 -8.87 -7.16 4.24
N ALA A 34 -9.38 -6.08 4.83
CA ALA A 34 -10.55 -6.11 5.69
C ALA A 34 -11.88 -6.06 4.92
N ASP A 35 -11.93 -5.38 3.77
CA ASP A 35 -13.10 -5.23 2.90
C ASP A 35 -13.46 -6.59 2.25
N LYS A 36 -14.45 -7.27 2.82
CA LYS A 36 -14.86 -8.62 2.40
C LYS A 36 -15.91 -8.60 1.30
N ASN A 37 -16.72 -7.55 1.25
CA ASN A 37 -17.74 -7.40 0.22
C ASN A 37 -17.26 -6.62 -1.01
N HIS A 38 -16.01 -6.14 -1.00
CA HIS A 38 -15.34 -5.40 -2.07
C HIS A 38 -16.06 -4.10 -2.45
N ASP A 39 -16.60 -3.41 -1.47
CA ASP A 39 -17.30 -2.13 -1.67
C ASP A 39 -16.40 -0.89 -1.45
N ASN A 40 -15.09 -1.12 -1.37
CA ASN A 40 -13.99 -0.16 -1.21
C ASN A 40 -13.98 0.60 0.12
N LYS A 41 -14.66 0.06 1.13
CA LYS A 41 -14.71 0.61 2.48
C LYS A 41 -14.89 -0.55 3.46
N VAL A 42 -14.62 -0.28 4.73
CA VAL A 42 -14.71 -1.30 5.78
C VAL A 42 -15.87 -0.94 6.70
N SER A 43 -16.91 -1.78 6.69
CA SER A 43 -17.98 -1.68 7.68
C SER A 43 -17.49 -2.08 9.07
N LEU A 44 -18.21 -1.66 10.12
CA LEU A 44 -17.89 -2.11 11.48
C LEU A 44 -17.89 -3.64 11.62
N ARG A 45 -18.76 -4.34 10.89
CA ARG A 45 -18.84 -5.81 10.93
C ARG A 45 -17.56 -6.43 10.38
N GLU A 46 -17.06 -5.92 9.26
CA GLU A 46 -15.81 -6.39 8.65
C GLU A 46 -14.61 -6.06 9.53
N PHE A 47 -14.57 -4.85 10.10
CA PHE A 47 -13.53 -4.45 11.03
C PHE A 47 -13.45 -5.37 12.26
N LEU A 48 -14.60 -5.69 12.88
CA LEU A 48 -14.64 -6.60 14.02
C LEU A 48 -14.38 -8.06 13.65
N ALA A 49 -14.50 -8.43 12.37
CA ALA A 49 -14.17 -9.75 11.87
C ALA A 49 -12.67 -9.95 11.59
N ILE A 50 -11.84 -8.91 11.79
CA ILE A 50 -10.38 -9.01 11.69
C ILE A 50 -9.87 -9.90 12.83
N GLY A 51 -9.71 -11.20 12.55
CA GLY A 51 -9.18 -12.16 13.50
C GLY A 51 -7.66 -12.07 13.67
N ARG A 52 -6.95 -11.55 12.67
CA ARG A 52 -5.51 -11.30 12.68
C ARG A 52 -5.22 -10.06 11.84
N VAL A 53 -4.29 -9.23 12.32
CA VAL A 53 -3.77 -8.09 11.56
C VAL A 53 -3.18 -8.61 10.23
N PRO A 54 -3.48 -7.97 9.08
CA PRO A 54 -2.91 -8.37 7.80
C PRO A 54 -1.39 -8.50 7.84
N GLU A 55 -0.86 -9.47 7.10
CA GLU A 55 0.59 -9.67 7.03
C GLU A 55 1.29 -8.42 6.49
N GLY A 56 2.46 -8.12 7.04
CA GLY A 56 3.22 -6.92 6.68
C GLY A 56 2.76 -5.65 7.39
N LEU A 57 1.62 -5.65 8.08
CA LEU A 57 1.15 -4.52 8.87
C LEU A 57 1.36 -4.72 10.38
N ALA A 58 1.39 -3.60 11.09
CA ALA A 58 1.30 -3.52 12.54
C ALA A 58 0.24 -2.48 12.92
N VAL A 59 -0.60 -2.85 13.88
CA VAL A 59 -1.70 -2.02 14.38
C VAL A 59 -1.46 -1.72 15.86
N SER A 60 -1.49 -0.44 16.25
CA SER A 60 -1.21 0.00 17.63
C SER A 60 -2.45 0.18 18.51
N PHE A 61 -3.64 -0.17 18.01
CA PHE A 61 -4.91 -0.11 18.73
C PHE A 61 -5.61 -1.47 18.75
N PRO A 62 -6.46 -1.73 19.76
CA PRO A 62 -7.25 -2.96 19.80
C PRO A 62 -8.38 -2.90 18.76
N ILE A 63 -8.70 -4.02 18.12
CA ILE A 63 -9.84 -4.11 17.19
C ILE A 63 -11.15 -4.13 17.98
N THR A 64 -11.77 -2.97 18.15
CA THR A 64 -13.00 -2.79 18.93
C THR A 64 -13.96 -1.81 18.24
N ARG A 65 -15.21 -1.75 18.72
CA ARG A 65 -16.15 -0.72 18.27
C ARG A 65 -15.65 0.69 18.59
N GLU A 66 -14.90 0.86 19.68
CA GLU A 66 -14.37 2.16 20.09
C GLU A 66 -13.27 2.63 19.15
N SER A 67 -12.29 1.76 18.83
CA SER A 67 -11.25 2.09 17.85
C SER A 67 -11.85 2.41 16.49
N PHE A 68 -12.84 1.65 16.03
CA PHE A 68 -13.56 1.94 14.79
C PHE A 68 -14.13 3.37 14.80
N ARG A 69 -14.83 3.76 15.86
CA ARG A 69 -15.40 5.11 16.00
C ARG A 69 -14.36 6.22 16.07
N ARG A 70 -13.14 5.93 16.51
CA ARG A 70 -12.04 6.91 16.51
C ARG A 70 -11.48 7.11 15.11
N LEU A 71 -11.40 6.04 14.30
CA LEU A 71 -10.89 6.08 12.94
C LEU A 71 -11.92 6.68 11.97
N ASP A 72 -13.21 6.36 12.14
CA ASP A 72 -14.34 6.85 11.33
C ASP A 72 -14.52 8.37 11.51
N THR A 73 -13.76 9.13 10.72
CA THR A 73 -13.52 10.56 10.92
C THR A 73 -14.74 11.37 10.53
N ASP A 74 -15.38 10.99 9.42
CA ASP A 74 -16.60 11.62 8.93
C ASP A 74 -17.89 11.04 9.57
N ARG A 75 -17.75 9.99 10.39
CA ARG A 75 -18.82 9.32 11.14
C ARG A 75 -19.90 8.73 10.24
N ASN A 76 -19.53 8.31 9.03
CA ASN A 76 -20.46 7.73 8.07
C ASN A 76 -20.74 6.24 8.35
N GLY A 77 -20.04 5.62 9.31
CA GLY A 77 -20.18 4.21 9.67
C GLY A 77 -19.28 3.26 8.88
N TYR A 78 -18.32 3.77 8.10
CA TYR A 78 -17.39 3.02 7.27
C TYR A 78 -15.99 3.64 7.29
N LEU A 79 -14.95 2.81 7.34
CA LEU A 79 -13.57 3.27 7.18
C LEU A 79 -13.17 3.22 5.70
N ASN A 80 -12.57 4.29 5.20
CA ASN A 80 -12.05 4.40 3.85
C ASN A 80 -10.72 5.18 3.84
N LYS A 81 -10.09 5.32 2.67
CA LYS A 81 -8.77 5.96 2.54
C LYS A 81 -8.72 7.45 2.95
N ARG A 82 -9.87 8.10 3.12
CA ARG A 82 -9.96 9.50 3.58
C ARG A 82 -10.01 9.61 5.10
N ASP A 83 -10.28 8.50 5.79
CA ASP A 83 -10.28 8.46 7.24
C ASP A 83 -8.86 8.50 7.79
N GLN A 84 -8.71 9.07 8.98
CA GLN A 84 -7.43 9.13 9.67
C GLN A 84 -7.11 7.77 10.27
N MET A 85 -6.39 6.95 9.50
CA MET A 85 -6.01 5.58 9.82
C MET A 85 -4.78 5.53 10.76
N GLU A 86 -4.74 6.42 11.75
CA GLU A 86 -3.65 6.54 12.71
C GLU A 86 -3.44 5.23 13.47
N GLY A 87 -2.17 4.81 13.57
CA GLY A 87 -1.80 3.57 14.26
C GLY A 87 -1.78 2.33 13.37
N ILE A 88 -2.13 2.45 12.08
CA ILE A 88 -1.83 1.44 11.05
C ILE A 88 -0.51 1.83 10.39
N ARG A 89 0.45 0.91 10.40
CA ARG A 89 1.77 1.10 9.79
C ARG A 89 2.31 -0.20 9.23
N TYR A 90 3.38 -0.12 8.47
CA TYR A 90 4.17 -1.30 8.16
C TYR A 90 4.74 -1.93 9.44
N SER A 91 4.71 -3.26 9.48
CA SER A 91 5.47 -4.04 10.45
C SER A 91 6.97 -3.75 10.32
N ALA A 92 7.74 -3.95 11.39
CA ALA A 92 9.19 -3.72 11.36
C ALA A 92 9.88 -4.54 10.26
N LYS A 93 9.40 -5.76 10.01
CA LYS A 93 9.86 -6.61 8.91
C LYS A 93 9.57 -5.97 7.55
N ALA A 94 8.30 -5.65 7.28
CA ALA A 94 7.91 -5.04 6.00
C ALA A 94 8.64 -3.72 5.75
N GLN A 95 8.71 -2.86 6.77
CA GLN A 95 9.43 -1.59 6.73
C GLN A 95 10.90 -1.79 6.37
N CYS A 96 11.58 -2.74 7.03
CA CYS A 96 12.98 -3.06 6.72
C CYS A 96 13.17 -3.54 5.26
N HIS A 97 12.26 -4.36 4.74
CA HIS A 97 12.32 -4.81 3.35
C HIS A 97 12.09 -3.66 2.36
N ILE A 98 11.16 -2.74 2.65
CA ILE A 98 10.88 -1.56 1.84
C ILE A 98 12.11 -0.65 1.79
N GLU A 99 12.70 -0.34 2.94
CA GLU A 99 13.86 0.56 3.05
C GLU A 99 15.13 -0.01 2.40
N ASN A 100 15.26 -1.33 2.35
CA ASN A 100 16.41 -2.03 1.77
C ASN A 100 16.05 -2.68 0.41
N TRP A 101 15.06 -2.15 -0.30
CA TRP A 101 14.69 -2.66 -1.60
C TRP A 101 15.88 -2.61 -2.57
N GLY A 102 16.28 -3.76 -3.11
CA GLY A 102 17.42 -3.88 -4.03
C GLY A 102 18.77 -4.21 -3.36
N ASP A 103 18.87 -4.28 -2.03
CA ASP A 103 20.06 -4.74 -1.31
C ASP A 103 19.75 -6.05 -0.56
N ALA A 104 19.95 -7.18 -1.25
CA ALA A 104 19.65 -8.52 -0.73
C ALA A 104 20.36 -8.82 0.60
N LYS A 105 21.61 -8.36 0.77
CA LYS A 105 22.36 -8.61 2.00
C LYS A 105 21.74 -7.92 3.21
N ARG A 106 21.17 -6.73 3.01
CA ARG A 106 20.47 -5.99 4.08
C ARG A 106 19.08 -6.54 4.34
N GLN A 107 18.40 -7.08 3.32
CA GLN A 107 17.11 -7.75 3.49
C GLN A 107 17.24 -9.03 4.33
N ASP A 108 18.32 -9.79 4.18
CA ASP A 108 18.58 -11.00 4.99
C ASP A 108 18.74 -10.69 6.48
N ALA A 109 19.09 -9.44 6.83
CA ALA A 109 19.21 -8.96 8.19
C ALA A 109 17.88 -8.46 8.79
N CYS A 110 16.79 -8.41 8.02
CA CYS A 110 15.49 -7.96 8.50
C CYS A 110 14.89 -8.90 9.56
N PRO A 111 14.08 -8.38 10.50
CA PRO A 111 13.38 -9.21 11.49
C PRO A 111 12.55 -10.31 10.83
N LYS A 112 12.58 -11.52 11.40
CA LYS A 112 11.84 -12.68 10.88
C LYS A 112 10.36 -12.65 11.25
#